data_AF-A0A6L9UD42-F1
#
_entry.id   AF-A0A6L9UD42-F1
#
_cell.length_a   1.000
_cell.length_b   1.000
_cell.length_c   1.000
_cell.angle_alpha   90.00
_cell.angle_beta   90.00
_cell.angle_gamma   90.00
#
_symmetry.space_group_name_H-M   'P 1'
#
loop_
_entity.id
_entity.type
_entity.pdbx_description
1 polymer ?
#
loop_
_entity_poly.entity_id
_entity_poly.type
_entity_poly.pdbx_seq_one_letter_code
_entity_poly.pdbx_strand_id
1 'polypeptide(L)'
;MQAVRIHRFGGPEVMAIEEIDRPTPSANEVLIKVFAASVNPVDAKMREGKYPVVTEKDLPYVLGRDVSGQIAAAGDDVSSFLIGDEVFAFLSPEHGGYEEFVLARADEVAAKPKSLDQVGAAAVPLAGITAWQGLFDHGGLRQGQRVLIHGGAGGVGHFAIQLAKAKGAWVATTVSSADTEFVTDLGADQVIDYKAEKFEDVIAPVDLVFDLIGGETQERSFSVVKTGGALISTLQEPNKARAKKLNIRAGRYTAQPNGAQLQEIATLIDQGKMKVVVASTFGLRQAAEAQSALKEKHIRGKVVLKVVEHQATTVIDDDTRRLRAYQIWEDEGRPEGQDLAHWYRAGDAGTTEERANYRRYSSGVAPAGSLVIKFYHSGDQVRGYVRKVSATDTDDTIFPGEEMEPEAAFKLADSHKSDSSEPVFVELVEGVKWNPAWGRLG
;
A
#
# COMPACT_ATOMS: atom_id res chain seq x y z
N MET A 1 -5.41 -12.62 -17.05
CA MET A 1 -5.52 -11.25 -16.49
C MET A 1 -4.96 -10.25 -17.49
N GLN A 2 -5.46 -9.03 -17.52
CA GLN A 2 -4.99 -7.97 -18.43
C GLN A 2 -3.75 -7.26 -17.87
N ALA A 3 -2.77 -7.00 -18.74
CA ALA A 3 -1.58 -6.21 -18.42
C ALA A 3 -1.13 -5.36 -19.61
N VAL A 4 -0.47 -4.23 -19.34
CA VAL A 4 0.19 -3.41 -20.36
C VAL A 4 1.68 -3.78 -20.41
N ARG A 5 2.11 -4.38 -21.52
CA ARG A 5 3.47 -4.90 -21.70
C ARG A 5 4.20 -4.20 -22.82
N ILE A 6 5.53 -4.29 -22.74
CA ILE A 6 6.45 -3.93 -23.82
C ILE A 6 7.30 -5.16 -24.19
N HIS A 7 7.44 -5.42 -25.49
CA HIS A 7 8.27 -6.52 -26.02
C HIS A 7 9.61 -6.03 -26.58
N ARG A 8 9.76 -4.71 -26.68
CA ARG A 8 10.97 -4.01 -27.10
C ARG A 8 10.96 -2.62 -26.50
N PHE A 9 12.13 -2.02 -26.34
CA PHE A 9 12.23 -0.61 -26.01
C PHE A 9 11.80 0.27 -27.20
N GLY A 10 11.21 1.42 -26.93
CA GLY A 10 10.75 2.34 -27.98
C GLY A 10 9.90 3.48 -27.44
N GLY A 11 9.12 4.15 -28.29
CA GLY A 11 8.14 5.18 -27.94
C GLY A 11 6.86 4.60 -27.31
N PRO A 12 5.84 5.42 -26.98
CA PRO A 12 4.58 4.93 -26.40
C PRO A 12 3.87 3.85 -27.22
N GLU A 13 4.10 3.81 -28.53
CA GLU A 13 3.55 2.83 -29.49
C GLU A 13 3.98 1.38 -29.25
N VAL A 14 4.98 1.13 -28.40
CA VAL A 14 5.42 -0.23 -28.06
C VAL A 14 4.61 -0.87 -26.92
N MET A 15 3.75 -0.09 -26.26
CA MET A 15 2.87 -0.60 -25.21
C MET A 15 1.66 -1.31 -25.83
N ALA A 16 1.44 -2.56 -25.42
CA ALA A 16 0.28 -3.36 -25.83
C ALA A 16 -0.46 -3.89 -24.61
N ILE A 17 -1.79 -3.94 -24.69
CA ILE A 17 -2.59 -4.67 -23.70
C ILE A 17 -2.65 -6.14 -24.10
N GLU A 18 -2.31 -7.00 -23.15
CA GLU A 18 -2.22 -8.45 -23.35
C GLU A 18 -2.93 -9.19 -22.22
N GLU A 19 -3.36 -10.41 -22.52
CA GLU A 19 -3.82 -11.34 -21.51
C GLU A 19 -2.65 -12.26 -21.11
N ILE A 20 -2.34 -12.27 -19.81
CA ILE A 20 -1.27 -13.07 -19.22
C ILE A 20 -1.78 -13.88 -18.04
N ASP A 21 -1.00 -14.87 -17.63
CA ASP A 21 -1.31 -15.70 -16.46
C ASP A 21 -1.24 -14.87 -15.17
N ARG A 22 -2.09 -15.23 -14.20
CA ARG A 22 -2.04 -14.61 -12.87
C ARG A 22 -0.84 -15.15 -12.09
N PRO A 23 0.03 -14.29 -11.54
CA PRO A 23 1.19 -14.75 -10.79
C PRO A 23 0.78 -15.32 -9.42
N THR A 24 1.63 -16.17 -8.86
CA THR A 24 1.49 -16.73 -7.50
C THR A 24 2.60 -16.14 -6.63
N PRO A 25 2.29 -15.65 -5.41
CA PRO A 25 3.31 -15.05 -4.55
C PRO A 25 4.30 -16.09 -4.04
N SER A 26 5.58 -15.69 -3.95
CA SER A 26 6.59 -16.40 -3.18
C SER A 26 6.34 -16.23 -1.67
N ALA A 27 7.08 -16.96 -0.83
CA ALA A 27 6.87 -17.00 0.63
C ALA A 27 6.80 -15.62 1.30
N ASN A 28 7.59 -14.63 0.84
CA ASN A 28 7.66 -13.27 1.40
C ASN A 28 6.92 -12.21 0.54
N GLU A 29 6.14 -12.62 -0.44
CA GLU A 29 5.40 -11.74 -1.34
C GLU A 29 3.91 -11.75 -1.03
N VAL A 30 3.24 -10.66 -1.44
CA VAL A 30 1.79 -10.59 -1.53
C VAL A 30 1.37 -10.42 -2.97
N LEU A 31 0.19 -10.92 -3.30
CA LEU A 31 -0.48 -10.69 -4.55
C LEU A 31 -1.55 -9.62 -4.34
N ILE A 32 -1.43 -8.49 -5.03
CA ILE A 32 -2.33 -7.35 -4.90
C ILE A 32 -3.25 -7.32 -6.12
N LYS A 33 -4.57 -7.34 -5.91
CA LYS A 33 -5.55 -6.97 -6.95
C LYS A 33 -5.51 -5.44 -7.12
N VAL A 34 -5.07 -4.99 -8.27
CA VAL A 34 -4.81 -3.56 -8.51
C VAL A 34 -6.08 -2.85 -8.96
N PHE A 35 -6.46 -1.81 -8.23
CA PHE A 35 -7.57 -0.93 -8.63
C PHE A 35 -7.06 0.32 -9.33
N ALA A 36 -5.92 0.85 -8.91
CA ALA A 36 -5.30 2.00 -9.54
C ALA A 36 -3.77 1.92 -9.52
N ALA A 37 -3.14 2.53 -10.52
CA ALA A 37 -1.68 2.63 -10.64
C ALA A 37 -1.29 4.04 -11.08
N SER A 38 -0.17 4.58 -10.61
CA SER A 38 0.28 5.92 -10.99
C SER A 38 1.26 5.89 -12.16
N VAL A 39 1.18 6.92 -13.01
CA VAL A 39 2.07 7.10 -14.17
C VAL A 39 3.18 8.06 -13.79
N ASN A 40 4.42 7.59 -13.96
CA ASN A 40 5.63 8.29 -13.53
C ASN A 40 6.59 8.55 -14.70
N PRO A 41 7.43 9.61 -14.61
CA PRO A 41 8.51 9.82 -15.56
C PRO A 41 9.50 8.65 -15.65
N VAL A 42 9.68 7.88 -14.57
CA VAL A 42 10.55 6.69 -14.58
C VAL A 42 9.98 5.57 -15.46
N ASP A 43 8.67 5.44 -15.57
CA ASP A 43 8.03 4.41 -16.40
C ASP A 43 8.31 4.66 -17.88
N ALA A 44 8.33 5.93 -18.31
CA ALA A 44 8.75 6.31 -19.65
C ALA A 44 10.25 6.01 -19.87
N LYS A 45 11.11 6.24 -18.87
CA LYS A 45 12.54 5.88 -18.96
C LYS A 45 12.74 4.36 -19.08
N MET A 46 11.96 3.56 -18.36
CA MET A 46 11.98 2.08 -18.46
C MET A 46 11.54 1.63 -19.85
N ARG A 47 10.42 2.16 -20.35
CA ARG A 47 9.93 1.89 -21.72
C ARG A 47 10.96 2.23 -22.80
N GLU A 48 11.72 3.29 -22.60
CA GLU A 48 12.73 3.76 -23.55
C GLU A 48 14.09 3.04 -23.42
N GLY A 49 14.23 2.07 -22.50
CA GLY A 49 15.50 1.39 -22.26
C GLY A 49 16.57 2.27 -21.59
N LYS A 50 16.15 3.37 -20.93
CA LYS A 50 17.01 4.36 -20.28
C LYS A 50 17.09 4.18 -18.76
N TYR A 51 16.49 3.13 -18.23
CA TYR A 51 16.55 2.79 -16.81
C TYR A 51 17.51 1.61 -16.61
N PRO A 52 18.69 1.80 -15.97
CA PRO A 52 19.77 0.80 -16.00
C PRO A 52 19.43 -0.59 -15.47
N VAL A 53 18.38 -0.71 -14.64
CA VAL A 53 17.99 -1.98 -14.02
C VAL A 53 17.14 -2.85 -14.95
N VAL A 54 16.44 -2.25 -15.92
CA VAL A 54 15.56 -2.97 -16.86
C VAL A 54 16.27 -3.03 -18.21
N THR A 55 16.52 -4.25 -18.69
CA THR A 55 17.32 -4.56 -19.88
C THR A 55 16.55 -5.49 -20.83
N GLU A 56 17.12 -5.80 -22.00
CA GLU A 56 16.45 -6.65 -23.00
C GLU A 56 16.10 -8.05 -22.49
N LYS A 57 16.83 -8.56 -21.49
CA LYS A 57 16.57 -9.88 -20.89
C LYS A 57 15.27 -9.94 -20.07
N ASP A 58 14.77 -8.78 -19.65
CA ASP A 58 13.59 -8.64 -18.79
C ASP A 58 12.30 -8.49 -19.62
N LEU A 59 12.43 -8.48 -20.96
CA LEU A 59 11.31 -8.40 -21.89
C LEU A 59 10.69 -9.80 -22.13
N PRO A 60 9.36 -9.92 -22.22
CA PRO A 60 8.39 -8.81 -22.21
C PRO A 60 8.09 -8.29 -20.80
N TYR A 61 8.06 -6.96 -20.64
CA TYR A 61 8.02 -6.29 -19.35
C TYR A 61 6.70 -5.53 -19.10
N VAL A 62 6.16 -5.61 -17.89
CA VAL A 62 5.00 -4.81 -17.44
C VAL A 62 5.50 -3.50 -16.82
N LEU A 63 4.93 -2.37 -17.23
CA LEU A 63 5.33 -1.04 -16.72
C LEU A 63 4.58 -0.66 -15.43
N GLY A 64 5.03 0.41 -14.77
CA GLY A 64 4.35 1.05 -13.64
C GLY A 64 5.03 0.74 -12.31
N ARG A 65 5.09 1.75 -11.42
CA ARG A 65 5.82 1.64 -10.15
C ARG A 65 4.96 1.84 -8.92
N ASP A 66 3.74 2.31 -9.09
CA ASP A 66 2.81 2.57 -8.00
C ASP A 66 1.57 1.75 -8.19
N VAL A 67 1.06 1.17 -7.11
CA VAL A 67 -0.26 0.53 -7.07
C VAL A 67 -1.02 0.90 -5.82
N SER A 68 -2.34 0.92 -5.94
CA SER A 68 -3.29 0.83 -4.85
C SER A 68 -4.32 -0.24 -5.19
N GLY A 69 -4.61 -1.09 -4.22
CA GLY A 69 -5.31 -2.33 -4.45
C GLY A 69 -5.79 -2.98 -3.17
N GLN A 70 -6.06 -4.28 -3.29
CA GLN A 70 -6.43 -5.15 -2.18
C GLN A 70 -5.61 -6.43 -2.21
N ILE A 71 -5.21 -6.93 -1.04
CA ILE A 71 -4.52 -8.22 -0.93
C ILE A 71 -5.44 -9.34 -1.40
N ALA A 72 -4.97 -10.09 -2.40
CA ALA A 72 -5.70 -11.18 -3.03
C ALA A 72 -5.13 -12.56 -2.70
N ALA A 73 -3.85 -12.61 -2.32
CA ALA A 73 -3.16 -13.78 -1.74
C ALA A 73 -1.87 -13.30 -1.05
N ALA A 74 -1.32 -14.15 -0.18
CA ALA A 74 -0.05 -13.90 0.51
C ALA A 74 0.77 -15.18 0.56
N GLY A 75 2.10 -15.06 0.55
CA GLY A 75 3.01 -16.17 0.81
C GLY A 75 3.04 -16.59 2.27
N ASP A 76 3.54 -17.79 2.52
CA ASP A 76 3.49 -18.45 3.85
C ASP A 76 4.24 -17.69 4.96
N ASP A 77 5.24 -16.87 4.63
CA ASP A 77 6.02 -16.09 5.61
C ASP A 77 5.40 -14.70 5.88
N VAL A 78 4.32 -14.33 5.18
CA VAL A 78 3.68 -13.02 5.32
C VAL A 78 2.58 -13.10 6.38
N SER A 79 2.80 -12.43 7.51
CA SER A 79 1.83 -12.28 8.60
C SER A 79 1.31 -10.85 8.78
N SER A 80 1.89 -9.87 8.08
CA SER A 80 1.57 -8.45 8.24
C SER A 80 0.30 -8.01 7.51
N PHE A 81 -0.28 -8.86 6.67
CA PHE A 81 -1.44 -8.55 5.84
C PHE A 81 -2.40 -9.74 5.73
N LEU A 82 -3.69 -9.46 5.68
CA LEU A 82 -4.76 -10.42 5.45
C LEU A 82 -5.34 -10.26 4.04
N ILE A 83 -5.90 -11.34 3.49
CA ILE A 83 -6.66 -11.28 2.24
C ILE A 83 -7.84 -10.33 2.44
N GLY A 84 -7.99 -9.35 1.55
CA GLY A 84 -9.01 -8.31 1.68
C GLY A 84 -8.50 -6.98 2.21
N ASP A 85 -7.26 -6.89 2.73
CA ASP A 85 -6.70 -5.62 3.18
C ASP A 85 -6.50 -4.65 2.01
N GLU A 86 -6.95 -3.41 2.18
CA GLU A 86 -6.67 -2.34 1.23
C GLU A 86 -5.25 -1.82 1.42
N VAL A 87 -4.45 -1.87 0.37
CA VAL A 87 -3.02 -1.56 0.42
C VAL A 87 -2.58 -0.69 -0.75
N PHE A 88 -1.42 -0.07 -0.60
CA PHE A 88 -0.74 0.66 -1.64
C PHE A 88 0.78 0.47 -1.52
N ALA A 89 1.49 0.53 -2.64
CA ALA A 89 2.90 0.17 -2.69
C ALA A 89 3.67 0.92 -3.78
N PHE A 90 4.94 1.22 -3.48
CA PHE A 90 5.96 1.56 -4.47
C PHE A 90 6.67 0.26 -4.82
N LEU A 91 6.43 -0.28 -6.01
CA LEU A 91 6.93 -1.59 -6.43
C LEU A 91 8.43 -1.54 -6.72
N SER A 92 9.14 -2.63 -6.46
CA SER A 92 10.49 -2.89 -6.99
C SER A 92 10.47 -3.18 -8.51
N PRO A 93 11.58 -2.96 -9.25
CA PRO A 93 11.60 -3.03 -10.73
C PRO A 93 11.30 -4.40 -11.33
N GLU A 94 11.31 -5.47 -10.55
CA GLU A 94 11.00 -6.82 -11.01
C GLU A 94 9.51 -6.96 -11.40
N HIS A 95 8.64 -6.14 -10.82
CA HIS A 95 7.18 -6.17 -11.03
C HIS A 95 6.66 -4.81 -11.52
N GLY A 96 5.53 -4.81 -12.24
CA GLY A 96 4.96 -3.61 -12.86
C GLY A 96 3.50 -3.39 -12.49
N GLY A 97 3.11 -2.15 -12.18
CA GLY A 97 1.76 -1.84 -11.70
C GLY A 97 0.65 -1.77 -12.76
N TYR A 98 0.97 -1.80 -14.06
CA TYR A 98 -0.02 -1.67 -15.14
C TYR A 98 -0.64 -3.03 -15.49
N GLU A 99 -1.16 -3.72 -14.49
CA GLU A 99 -1.80 -5.03 -14.61
C GLU A 99 -2.84 -5.24 -13.51
N GLU A 100 -3.78 -6.16 -13.72
CA GLU A 100 -4.88 -6.40 -12.77
C GLU A 100 -4.45 -7.05 -11.45
N PHE A 101 -3.36 -7.83 -11.45
CA PHE A 101 -2.78 -8.41 -10.24
C PHE A 101 -1.26 -8.34 -10.29
N VAL A 102 -0.64 -7.82 -9.24
CA VAL A 102 0.82 -7.63 -9.17
C VAL A 102 1.39 -8.26 -7.92
N LEU A 103 2.62 -8.75 -8.01
CA LEU A 103 3.40 -9.18 -6.85
C LEU A 103 4.13 -7.99 -6.21
N ALA A 104 4.20 -7.98 -4.88
CA ALA A 104 5.02 -7.05 -4.13
C ALA A 104 5.64 -7.78 -2.94
N ARG A 105 6.87 -7.42 -2.56
CA ARG A 105 7.44 -7.92 -1.29
C ARG A 105 6.67 -7.29 -0.14
N ALA A 106 6.38 -8.06 0.91
CA ALA A 106 5.56 -7.57 2.01
C ALA A 106 6.14 -6.32 2.69
N ASP A 107 7.46 -6.15 2.71
CA ASP A 107 8.15 -4.98 3.27
C ASP A 107 8.08 -3.70 2.41
N GLU A 108 7.51 -3.78 1.20
CA GLU A 108 7.27 -2.66 0.29
C GLU A 108 5.86 -2.09 0.38
N VAL A 109 4.97 -2.81 1.06
CA VAL A 109 3.53 -2.57 1.10
C VAL A 109 3.15 -1.84 2.38
N ALA A 110 2.16 -0.96 2.30
CA ALA A 110 1.55 -0.30 3.45
C ALA A 110 0.02 -0.34 3.37
N ALA A 111 -0.64 -0.18 4.51
CA ALA A 111 -2.10 -0.07 4.56
C ALA A 111 -2.55 1.24 3.92
N LYS A 112 -3.53 1.17 3.00
CA LYS A 112 -4.06 2.35 2.29
C LYS A 112 -4.55 3.40 3.30
N PRO A 113 -4.26 4.71 3.10
CA PRO A 113 -4.88 5.76 3.91
C PRO A 113 -6.40 5.64 3.85
N LYS A 114 -7.07 5.68 5.00
CA LYS A 114 -8.53 5.54 5.09
C LYS A 114 -9.25 6.73 4.46
N SER A 115 -8.61 7.90 4.48
CA SER A 115 -9.17 9.14 3.93
C SER A 115 -9.11 9.22 2.40
N LEU A 116 -8.42 8.29 1.72
CA LEU A 116 -8.27 8.30 0.27
C LEU A 116 -9.02 7.15 -0.40
N ASP A 117 -9.53 7.42 -1.59
CA ASP A 117 -9.93 6.36 -2.52
C ASP A 117 -8.71 5.71 -3.17
N GLN A 118 -8.95 4.65 -3.96
CA GLN A 118 -7.89 3.89 -4.61
C GLN A 118 -7.07 4.76 -5.59
N VAL A 119 -7.72 5.71 -6.28
CA VAL A 119 -7.06 6.63 -7.21
C VAL A 119 -6.11 7.58 -6.48
N GLY A 120 -6.58 8.21 -5.40
CA GLY A 120 -5.79 9.08 -4.56
C GLY A 120 -4.63 8.34 -3.91
N ALA A 121 -4.87 7.13 -3.39
CA ALA A 121 -3.82 6.32 -2.77
C ALA A 121 -2.74 5.90 -3.78
N ALA A 122 -3.12 5.48 -5.00
CA ALA A 122 -2.15 5.11 -6.03
C ALA A 122 -1.23 6.27 -6.44
N ALA A 123 -1.65 7.53 -6.25
CA ALA A 123 -0.84 8.70 -6.58
C ALA A 123 0.33 8.96 -5.61
N VAL A 124 0.39 8.26 -4.48
CA VAL A 124 1.33 8.55 -3.38
C VAL A 124 2.69 7.84 -3.49
N PRO A 125 2.79 6.51 -3.70
CA PRO A 125 3.95 5.75 -3.21
C PRO A 125 5.31 6.24 -3.68
N LEU A 126 5.61 6.20 -4.98
CA LEU A 126 6.91 6.58 -5.52
C LEU A 126 7.22 8.03 -5.24
N ALA A 127 6.26 8.94 -5.45
CA ALA A 127 6.49 10.37 -5.31
C ALA A 127 6.67 10.79 -3.84
N GLY A 128 5.84 10.24 -2.95
CA GLY A 128 5.92 10.44 -1.50
C GLY A 128 7.20 9.86 -0.91
N ILE A 129 7.56 8.62 -1.26
CA ILE A 129 8.81 7.99 -0.81
C ILE A 129 10.03 8.72 -1.36
N THR A 130 9.97 9.17 -2.63
CA THR A 130 11.04 10.00 -3.19
C THR A 130 11.21 11.26 -2.34
N ALA A 131 10.14 11.98 -2.04
CA ALA A 131 10.22 13.18 -1.20
C ALA A 131 10.74 12.87 0.22
N TRP A 132 10.23 11.81 0.86
CA TRP A 132 10.64 11.38 2.19
C TRP A 132 12.14 11.11 2.30
N GLN A 133 12.64 10.20 1.45
CA GLN A 133 14.05 9.79 1.47
C GLN A 133 14.97 10.96 1.09
N GLY A 134 14.55 11.83 0.18
CA GLY A 134 15.30 13.00 -0.22
C GLY A 134 15.46 14.02 0.90
N LEU A 135 14.37 14.30 1.63
CA LEU A 135 14.36 15.26 2.72
C LEU A 135 15.04 14.72 3.98
N PHE A 136 14.73 13.48 4.37
CA PHE A 136 15.10 12.96 5.68
C PHE A 136 16.34 12.07 5.64
N ASP A 137 16.35 11.02 4.81
CA ASP A 137 17.44 10.03 4.83
C ASP A 137 18.72 10.59 4.21
N HIS A 138 18.61 11.26 3.06
CA HIS A 138 19.74 11.86 2.35
C HIS A 138 19.95 13.33 2.75
N GLY A 139 18.86 14.08 2.90
CA GLY A 139 18.89 15.49 3.24
C GLY A 139 19.23 15.75 4.71
N GLY A 140 18.78 14.89 5.62
CA GLY A 140 18.96 15.07 7.06
C GLY A 140 18.17 16.26 7.61
N LEU A 141 17.04 16.63 6.99
CA LEU A 141 16.24 17.79 7.38
C LEU A 141 15.68 17.61 8.81
N ARG A 142 15.88 18.64 9.63
CA ARG A 142 15.41 18.71 11.02
C ARG A 142 14.45 19.87 11.22
N GLN A 143 13.69 19.81 12.30
CA GLN A 143 12.81 20.90 12.74
C GLN A 143 13.59 22.20 12.87
N GLY A 144 12.98 23.32 12.45
CA GLY A 144 13.57 24.66 12.51
C GLY A 144 14.59 24.97 11.41
N GLN A 145 14.97 24.00 10.58
CA GLN A 145 15.84 24.22 9.43
C GLN A 145 15.08 24.81 8.24
N ARG A 146 15.83 25.40 7.30
CA ARG A 146 15.32 25.97 6.06
C ARG A 146 15.62 25.02 4.90
N VAL A 147 14.62 24.76 4.06
CA VAL A 147 14.78 23.96 2.84
C VAL A 147 14.31 24.75 1.62
N LEU A 148 15.06 24.67 0.52
CA LEU A 148 14.62 25.09 -0.81
C LEU A 148 14.25 23.85 -1.63
N ILE A 149 13.01 23.77 -2.09
CA ILE A 149 12.49 22.67 -2.90
C ILE A 149 12.24 23.19 -4.31
N HIS A 150 13.01 22.72 -5.30
CA HIS A 150 12.77 23.12 -6.67
C HIS A 150 11.57 22.37 -7.28
N GLY A 151 10.73 23.07 -8.04
CA GLY A 151 9.59 22.47 -8.74
C GLY A 151 8.44 22.06 -7.82
N GLY A 152 8.08 22.91 -6.86
CA GLY A 152 7.14 22.60 -5.78
C GLY A 152 5.75 22.13 -6.22
N ALA A 153 5.28 22.56 -7.39
CA ALA A 153 3.97 22.17 -7.90
C ALA A 153 3.94 20.77 -8.56
N GLY A 154 5.10 20.16 -8.80
CA GLY A 154 5.22 18.90 -9.52
C GLY A 154 4.87 17.66 -8.68
N GLY A 155 4.90 16.50 -9.32
CA GLY A 155 4.53 15.22 -8.70
C GLY A 155 5.27 14.87 -7.41
N VAL A 156 6.57 15.19 -7.28
CA VAL A 156 7.32 14.99 -6.03
C VAL A 156 7.30 16.26 -5.15
N GLY A 157 7.35 17.43 -5.76
CA GLY A 157 7.47 18.71 -5.05
C GLY A 157 6.32 18.97 -4.08
N HIS A 158 5.08 18.64 -4.46
CA HIS A 158 3.92 18.93 -3.62
C HIS A 158 3.88 18.07 -2.36
N PHE A 159 4.40 16.83 -2.41
CA PHE A 159 4.62 16.02 -1.22
C PHE A 159 5.78 16.56 -0.38
N ALA A 160 6.87 16.96 -1.03
CA ALA A 160 8.08 17.43 -0.34
C ALA A 160 7.82 18.70 0.49
N ILE A 161 7.03 19.66 -0.01
CA ILE A 161 6.63 20.85 0.74
C ILE A 161 5.93 20.41 2.03
N GLN A 162 4.89 19.60 1.91
CA GLN A 162 4.04 19.21 3.04
C GLN A 162 4.80 18.36 4.06
N LEU A 163 5.67 17.44 3.62
CA LEU A 163 6.54 16.66 4.50
C LEU A 163 7.52 17.54 5.28
N ALA A 164 8.15 18.51 4.62
CA ALA A 164 9.03 19.46 5.29
C ALA A 164 8.27 20.32 6.31
N LYS A 165 7.05 20.77 5.98
CA LYS A 165 6.17 21.49 6.90
C LYS A 165 5.71 20.64 8.08
N ALA A 166 5.33 19.38 7.86
CA ALA A 166 4.98 18.44 8.90
C ALA A 166 6.16 18.16 9.86
N LYS A 167 7.41 18.25 9.37
CA LYS A 167 8.63 18.18 10.18
C LYS A 167 8.94 19.48 10.95
N GLY A 168 8.20 20.56 10.70
CA GLY A 168 8.42 21.87 11.30
C GLY A 168 9.60 22.63 10.69
N ALA A 169 9.92 22.39 9.42
CA ALA A 169 10.89 23.18 8.67
C ALA A 169 10.24 24.44 8.05
N TRP A 170 11.08 25.40 7.72
CA TRP A 170 10.74 26.54 6.87
C TRP A 170 11.02 26.18 5.41
N VAL A 171 10.08 26.43 4.50
CA VAL A 171 10.10 25.96 3.12
C VAL A 171 10.07 27.12 2.13
N ALA A 172 11.09 27.20 1.29
CA ALA A 172 11.03 27.93 0.04
C ALA A 172 10.79 26.96 -1.12
N THR A 173 10.10 27.42 -2.17
CA THR A 173 9.96 26.63 -3.40
C THR A 173 9.95 27.48 -4.65
N THR A 174 10.47 26.91 -5.75
CA THR A 174 10.39 27.53 -7.08
C THR A 174 9.24 26.95 -7.89
N VAL A 175 8.39 27.82 -8.44
CA VAL A 175 7.26 27.45 -9.29
C VAL A 175 7.03 28.47 -10.40
N SER A 176 6.12 28.18 -11.32
CA SER A 176 5.62 29.20 -12.25
C SER A 176 4.59 30.09 -11.54
N SER A 177 4.39 31.33 -11.99
CA SER A 177 3.43 32.26 -11.38
C SER A 177 2.03 31.65 -11.19
N ALA A 178 1.60 30.81 -12.14
CA ALA A 178 0.31 30.14 -12.11
C ALA A 178 0.12 29.25 -10.87
N ASP A 179 1.19 28.68 -10.32
CA ASP A 179 1.14 27.71 -9.22
C ASP A 179 1.40 28.34 -7.85
N THR A 180 1.52 29.66 -7.76
CA THR A 180 1.87 30.38 -6.53
C THR A 180 0.90 30.10 -5.40
N GLU A 181 -0.40 30.28 -5.68
CA GLU A 181 -1.46 30.04 -4.70
C GLU A 181 -1.50 28.57 -4.28
N PHE A 182 -1.31 27.66 -5.24
CA PHE A 182 -1.29 26.23 -4.99
C PHE A 182 -0.22 25.83 -3.97
N VAL A 183 1.05 26.21 -4.20
CA VAL A 183 2.12 25.84 -3.26
C VAL A 183 2.06 26.60 -1.93
N THR A 184 1.42 27.77 -1.92
CA THR A 184 1.13 28.50 -0.67
C THR A 184 0.14 27.72 0.19
N ASP A 185 -0.94 27.18 -0.40
CA ASP A 185 -1.92 26.32 0.29
C ASP A 185 -1.30 25.01 0.81
N LEU A 186 -0.26 24.51 0.14
CA LEU A 186 0.54 23.37 0.63
C LEU A 186 1.47 23.73 1.81
N GLY A 187 1.62 25.02 2.12
CA GLY A 187 2.37 25.52 3.27
C GLY A 187 3.76 26.07 2.95
N ALA A 188 4.09 26.38 1.70
CA ALA A 188 5.34 27.07 1.38
C ALA A 188 5.39 28.45 2.08
N ASP A 189 6.50 28.77 2.75
CA ASP A 189 6.71 30.04 3.46
C ASP A 189 7.25 31.13 2.53
N GLN A 190 8.01 30.75 1.49
CA GLN A 190 8.47 31.66 0.43
C GLN A 190 8.29 30.99 -0.93
N VAL A 191 7.48 31.61 -1.78
CA VAL A 191 7.28 31.16 -3.16
C VAL A 191 8.10 32.02 -4.10
N ILE A 192 8.87 31.40 -4.97
CA ILE A 192 9.77 32.05 -5.92
C ILE A 192 9.29 31.74 -7.34
N ASP A 193 8.86 32.76 -8.07
CA ASP A 193 8.55 32.61 -9.49
C ASP A 193 9.84 32.62 -10.30
N TYR A 194 10.25 31.43 -10.75
CA TYR A 194 11.53 31.27 -11.46
C TYR A 194 11.57 31.99 -12.82
N LYS A 195 10.43 32.47 -13.34
CA LYS A 195 10.37 33.29 -14.56
C LYS A 195 10.58 34.77 -14.27
N ALA A 196 10.25 35.23 -13.07
CA ALA A 196 10.32 36.63 -12.69
C ALA A 196 11.66 36.99 -12.04
N GLU A 197 12.23 36.09 -11.25
CA GLU A 197 13.43 36.35 -10.47
C GLU A 197 14.33 35.12 -10.33
N LYS A 198 15.58 35.37 -9.93
CA LYS A 198 16.55 34.32 -9.63
C LYS A 198 16.45 33.97 -8.16
N PHE A 199 16.27 32.68 -7.85
CA PHE A 199 16.09 32.24 -6.47
C PHE A 199 17.29 32.61 -5.59
N GLU A 200 18.50 32.58 -6.13
CA GLU A 200 19.73 32.88 -5.38
C GLU A 200 19.91 34.35 -5.00
N ASP A 201 19.15 35.25 -5.64
CA ASP A 201 19.19 36.68 -5.33
C ASP A 201 18.22 37.05 -4.20
N VAL A 202 17.23 36.20 -3.90
CA VAL A 202 16.08 36.54 -3.03
C VAL A 202 15.87 35.60 -1.85
N ILE A 203 16.55 34.45 -1.84
CA ILE A 203 16.48 33.51 -0.73
C ILE A 203 17.65 33.72 0.24
N ALA A 204 17.35 33.75 1.54
CA ALA A 204 18.39 33.63 2.57
C ALA A 204 18.96 32.19 2.59
N PRO A 205 20.23 31.99 3.00
CA PRO A 205 20.86 30.67 2.97
C PRO A 205 20.04 29.56 3.66
N VAL A 206 20.02 28.37 3.05
CA VAL A 206 19.23 27.21 3.46
C VAL A 206 20.11 26.06 3.95
N ASP A 207 19.55 25.22 4.83
CA ASP A 207 20.24 24.03 5.35
C ASP A 207 20.20 22.87 4.34
N LEU A 208 19.15 22.83 3.50
CA LEU A 208 18.94 21.81 2.47
C LEU A 208 18.42 22.46 1.17
N VAL A 209 19.00 22.07 0.04
CA VAL A 209 18.35 22.16 -1.27
C VAL A 209 17.91 20.76 -1.68
N PHE A 210 16.63 20.60 -1.96
CA PHE A 210 16.09 19.41 -2.59
C PHE A 210 15.79 19.70 -4.06
N ASP A 211 16.64 19.13 -4.92
CA ASP A 211 16.67 19.40 -6.36
C ASP A 211 15.89 18.34 -7.15
N LEU A 212 14.82 18.81 -7.79
CA LEU A 212 13.96 18.04 -8.69
C LEU A 212 14.02 18.54 -10.15
N ILE A 213 14.99 19.40 -10.48
CA ILE A 213 15.09 20.08 -11.78
C ILE A 213 16.42 19.77 -12.49
N GLY A 214 17.53 19.70 -11.75
CA GLY A 214 18.85 19.45 -12.31
C GLY A 214 19.42 20.64 -13.09
N GLY A 215 20.36 20.35 -13.98
CA GLY A 215 20.98 21.31 -14.91
C GLY A 215 21.56 22.55 -14.22
N GLU A 216 21.33 23.71 -14.82
CA GLU A 216 21.82 25.00 -14.33
C GLU A 216 21.22 25.38 -12.96
N THR A 217 19.97 24.98 -12.69
CA THR A 217 19.31 25.23 -11.41
C THR A 217 20.06 24.55 -10.26
N GLN A 218 20.48 23.30 -10.48
CA GLN A 218 21.31 22.56 -9.53
C GLN A 218 22.67 23.23 -9.31
N GLU A 219 23.34 23.68 -10.38
CA GLU A 219 24.64 24.35 -10.24
C GLU A 219 24.53 25.69 -9.51
N ARG A 220 23.47 26.45 -9.74
CA ARG A 220 23.23 27.72 -9.03
C ARG A 220 22.89 27.48 -7.57
N SER A 221 22.25 26.36 -7.23
CA SER A 221 21.85 26.02 -5.86
C SER A 221 23.00 25.98 -4.86
N PHE A 222 24.23 25.70 -5.28
CA PHE A 222 25.39 25.73 -4.40
C PHE A 222 25.65 27.09 -3.71
N SER A 223 25.19 28.21 -4.29
CA SER A 223 25.40 29.54 -3.68
C SER A 223 24.48 29.81 -2.48
N VAL A 224 23.37 29.09 -2.36
CA VAL A 224 22.36 29.32 -1.32
C VAL A 224 22.41 28.28 -0.20
N VAL A 225 23.18 27.21 -0.34
CA VAL A 225 23.33 26.19 0.71
C VAL A 225 24.36 26.67 1.74
N LYS A 226 23.99 26.63 3.01
CA LYS A 226 24.89 26.93 4.13
C LYS A 226 26.08 25.96 4.14
N THR A 227 27.23 26.42 4.64
CA THR A 227 28.33 25.52 5.00
C THR A 227 27.84 24.45 5.99
N GLY A 228 28.14 23.18 5.71
CA GLY A 228 27.64 22.02 6.45
C GLY A 228 26.24 21.54 6.04
N GLY A 229 25.55 22.29 5.17
CA GLY A 229 24.25 21.94 4.62
C GLY A 229 24.32 20.85 3.53
N ALA A 230 23.21 20.64 2.85
CA ALA A 230 23.11 19.62 1.80
C ALA A 230 22.43 20.08 0.51
N LEU A 231 22.83 19.46 -0.60
CA LEU A 231 22.19 19.54 -1.90
C LEU A 231 21.92 18.11 -2.40
N ILE A 232 20.67 17.69 -2.36
CA ILE A 232 20.25 16.33 -2.71
C ILE A 232 19.41 16.38 -3.98
N SER A 233 19.76 15.56 -4.99
CA SER A 233 19.07 15.52 -6.27
C SER A 233 18.50 14.14 -6.59
N THR A 234 17.37 14.12 -7.31
CA THR A 234 16.78 12.89 -7.86
C THR A 234 17.17 12.65 -9.33
N LEU A 235 17.78 13.64 -9.98
CA LEU A 235 17.99 13.63 -11.44
C LEU A 235 19.44 13.38 -11.84
N GLN A 236 20.38 14.18 -11.33
CA GLN A 236 21.77 14.15 -11.76
C GLN A 236 22.72 14.31 -10.57
N GLU A 237 23.92 13.75 -10.69
CA GLU A 237 24.97 13.87 -9.67
C GLU A 237 25.43 15.33 -9.54
N PRO A 238 25.31 15.95 -8.35
CA PRO A 238 25.85 17.29 -8.12
C PRO A 238 27.38 17.33 -8.23
N ASN A 239 27.95 18.49 -8.54
CA ASN A 239 29.39 18.66 -8.65
C ASN A 239 30.13 18.41 -7.31
N LYS A 240 30.75 17.24 -7.17
CA LYS A 240 31.47 16.80 -5.96
C LYS A 240 32.65 17.70 -5.59
N ALA A 241 33.38 18.21 -6.57
CA ALA A 241 34.53 19.09 -6.31
C ALA A 241 34.08 20.41 -5.70
N ARG A 242 32.98 20.97 -6.22
CA ARG A 242 32.35 22.18 -5.69
C ARG A 242 31.75 21.96 -4.31
N ALA A 243 31.04 20.85 -4.13
CA ALA A 243 30.49 20.44 -2.83
C ALA A 243 31.59 20.36 -1.76
N LYS A 244 32.71 19.68 -2.06
CA LYS A 244 33.87 19.60 -1.17
C LYS A 244 34.47 20.97 -0.85
N LYS A 245 34.65 21.83 -1.86
CA LYS A 245 35.22 23.18 -1.68
C LYS A 245 34.35 24.06 -0.77
N LEU A 246 33.03 23.93 -0.86
CA LEU A 246 32.06 24.71 -0.07
C LEU A 246 31.67 24.03 1.25
N ASN A 247 32.21 22.85 1.53
CA ASN A 247 31.84 21.99 2.65
C ASN A 247 30.32 21.74 2.72
N ILE A 248 29.76 21.31 1.59
CA ILE A 248 28.35 20.93 1.41
C ILE A 248 28.28 19.43 1.15
N ARG A 249 27.35 18.73 1.80
CA ARG A 249 27.02 17.36 1.44
C ARG A 249 26.21 17.36 0.16
N ALA A 250 26.68 16.72 -0.90
CA ALA A 250 25.93 16.65 -2.15
C ALA A 250 25.90 15.25 -2.71
N GLY A 251 24.76 14.85 -3.28
CA GLY A 251 24.61 13.53 -3.88
C GLY A 251 23.30 13.37 -4.64
N ARG A 252 23.30 12.40 -5.56
CA ARG A 252 22.10 11.90 -6.22
C ARG A 252 21.68 10.57 -5.58
N TYR A 253 20.39 10.36 -5.44
CA TYR A 253 19.83 9.07 -5.01
C TYR A 253 18.73 8.60 -5.95
N THR A 254 18.42 7.30 -5.86
CA THR A 254 17.24 6.69 -6.45
C THR A 254 16.39 6.17 -5.31
N ALA A 255 15.12 6.59 -5.25
CA ALA A 255 14.21 6.15 -4.21
C ALA A 255 14.06 4.62 -4.21
N GLN A 256 13.99 4.02 -3.02
CA GLN A 256 13.78 2.59 -2.85
C GLN A 256 12.41 2.33 -2.21
N PRO A 257 11.69 1.27 -2.62
CA PRO A 257 10.49 0.78 -1.93
C PRO A 257 10.70 0.63 -0.43
N ASN A 258 9.71 1.08 0.36
CA ASN A 258 9.75 0.99 1.82
C ASN A 258 8.34 1.15 2.40
N GLY A 259 7.72 0.05 2.82
CA GLY A 259 6.37 0.03 3.38
C GLY A 259 6.25 0.79 4.70
N ALA A 260 7.29 0.78 5.54
CA ALA A 260 7.27 1.50 6.82
C ALA A 260 7.23 3.03 6.63
N GLN A 261 8.06 3.57 5.73
CA GLN A 261 8.02 4.99 5.37
C GLN A 261 6.70 5.36 4.71
N LEU A 262 6.15 4.46 3.89
CA LEU A 262 4.86 4.65 3.25
C LEU A 262 3.70 4.69 4.27
N GLN A 263 3.79 3.88 5.33
CA GLN A 263 2.84 3.89 6.44
C GLN A 263 2.89 5.20 7.25
N GLU A 264 4.07 5.80 7.42
CA GLU A 264 4.19 7.13 8.04
C GLU A 264 3.53 8.21 7.16
N ILE A 265 3.74 8.14 5.84
CA ILE A 265 3.07 9.03 4.88
C ILE A 265 1.55 8.85 4.95
N ALA A 266 1.06 7.61 5.00
CA ALA A 266 -0.37 7.32 5.14
C ALA A 266 -0.96 7.96 6.40
N THR A 267 -0.24 7.86 7.52
CA THR A 267 -0.65 8.45 8.79
C THR A 267 -0.77 9.97 8.70
N LEU A 268 0.17 10.65 8.01
CA LEU A 268 0.11 12.09 7.79
C LEU A 268 -1.06 12.50 6.90
N ILE A 269 -1.39 11.69 5.90
CA ILE A 269 -2.56 11.89 5.03
C ILE A 269 -3.85 11.77 5.84
N ASP A 270 -4.02 10.70 6.62
CA ASP A 270 -5.23 10.48 7.44
C ASP A 270 -5.40 11.55 8.53
N GLN A 271 -4.30 12.15 9.01
CA GLN A 271 -4.32 13.30 9.92
C GLN A 271 -4.66 14.63 9.23
N GLY A 272 -4.88 14.64 7.91
CA GLY A 272 -5.15 15.85 7.12
C GLY A 272 -3.94 16.78 6.98
N LYS A 273 -2.72 16.31 7.30
CA LYS A 273 -1.48 17.10 7.20
C LYS A 273 -0.88 17.08 5.80
N MET A 274 -1.39 16.24 4.92
CA MET A 274 -0.90 16.08 3.56
C MET A 274 -2.05 15.85 2.58
N LYS A 275 -2.19 16.77 1.63
CA LYS A 275 -3.13 16.70 0.50
C LYS A 275 -2.46 15.99 -0.67
N VAL A 276 -3.20 15.09 -1.30
CA VAL A 276 -2.79 14.39 -2.53
C VAL A 276 -3.49 15.03 -3.72
N VAL A 277 -2.74 15.31 -4.78
CA VAL A 277 -3.27 15.96 -5.98
C VAL A 277 -3.16 15.04 -7.18
N VAL A 278 -4.32 14.63 -7.69
CA VAL A 278 -4.45 13.87 -8.95
C VAL A 278 -4.84 14.86 -10.04
N ALA A 279 -3.99 15.00 -11.05
CA ALA A 279 -4.19 15.90 -12.17
C ALA A 279 -5.20 15.37 -13.18
N SER A 280 -5.10 14.07 -13.46
CA SER A 280 -5.90 13.39 -14.47
C SER A 280 -5.92 11.89 -14.23
N THR A 281 -6.98 11.27 -14.72
CA THR A 281 -7.16 9.81 -14.66
C THR A 281 -7.42 9.25 -16.05
N PHE A 282 -6.86 8.08 -16.32
CA PHE A 282 -7.03 7.34 -17.57
C PHE A 282 -7.42 5.89 -17.27
N GLY A 283 -7.99 5.15 -18.22
CA GLY A 283 -8.13 3.70 -18.08
C GLY A 283 -6.82 2.96 -18.37
N LEU A 284 -6.68 1.71 -17.93
CA LEU A 284 -5.50 0.86 -18.21
C LEU A 284 -5.13 0.83 -19.71
N ARG A 285 -6.14 0.69 -20.58
CA ARG A 285 -5.97 0.67 -22.06
C ARG A 285 -5.41 1.98 -22.63
N GLN A 286 -5.49 3.06 -21.87
CA GLN A 286 -5.01 4.39 -22.23
C GLN A 286 -3.63 4.70 -21.65
N ALA A 287 -2.87 3.70 -21.17
CA ALA A 287 -1.55 3.89 -20.59
C ALA A 287 -0.58 4.69 -21.50
N ALA A 288 -0.66 4.51 -22.82
CA ALA A 288 0.13 5.27 -23.79
C ALA A 288 -0.23 6.76 -23.85
N GLU A 289 -1.52 7.07 -23.78
CA GLU A 289 -2.05 8.43 -23.73
C GLU A 289 -1.65 9.09 -22.41
N ALA A 290 -1.79 8.36 -21.29
CA ALA A 290 -1.41 8.83 -19.96
C ALA A 290 0.09 9.16 -19.85
N GLN A 291 0.97 8.32 -20.42
CA GLN A 291 2.40 8.64 -20.49
C GLN A 291 2.69 9.83 -21.41
N SER A 292 1.93 9.99 -22.49
CA SER A 292 2.09 11.13 -23.39
C SER A 292 1.66 12.44 -22.72
N ALA A 293 0.61 12.40 -21.90
CA ALA A 293 0.17 13.54 -21.11
C ALA A 293 1.29 14.06 -20.18
N LEU A 294 2.13 13.18 -19.61
CA LEU A 294 3.28 13.61 -18.79
C LEU A 294 4.30 14.50 -19.52
N LYS A 295 4.31 14.50 -20.86
CA LYS A 295 5.19 15.36 -21.67
C LYS A 295 4.65 16.78 -21.80
N GLU A 296 3.37 17.00 -21.52
CA GLU A 296 2.80 18.34 -21.47
C GLU A 296 3.46 19.12 -20.32
N LYS A 297 3.94 20.32 -20.63
CA LYS A 297 4.65 21.15 -19.65
C LYS A 297 3.65 21.59 -18.59
N HIS A 298 3.97 21.34 -17.31
CA HIS A 298 3.28 21.83 -16.11
C HIS A 298 2.01 21.05 -15.69
N ILE A 299 2.16 19.78 -15.35
CA ILE A 299 1.13 19.03 -14.61
C ILE A 299 1.24 19.33 -13.11
N ARG A 300 0.13 19.73 -12.50
CA ARG A 300 -0.03 19.84 -11.04
C ARG A 300 -0.38 18.47 -10.47
N GLY A 301 0.52 17.87 -9.72
CA GLY A 301 0.28 16.57 -9.08
C GLY A 301 0.53 15.38 -10.01
N LYS A 302 -0.37 14.38 -9.93
CA LYS A 302 -0.12 13.00 -10.38
C LYS A 302 -1.11 12.53 -11.45
N VAL A 303 -0.63 11.72 -12.39
CA VAL A 303 -1.47 11.04 -13.40
C VAL A 303 -1.70 9.60 -12.93
N VAL A 304 -2.95 9.12 -12.99
CA VAL A 304 -3.33 7.81 -12.46
C VAL A 304 -4.08 7.00 -13.52
N LEU A 305 -3.78 5.71 -13.61
CA LEU A 305 -4.55 4.71 -14.34
C LEU A 305 -5.57 4.06 -13.39
N LYS A 306 -6.82 3.98 -13.82
CA LYS A 306 -7.84 3.09 -13.27
C LYS A 306 -7.68 1.74 -13.94
N VAL A 307 -7.34 0.72 -13.16
CA VAL A 307 -6.95 -0.60 -13.66
C VAL A 307 -8.18 -1.51 -13.72
N VAL A 308 -8.66 -1.92 -12.56
CA VAL A 308 -9.95 -2.60 -12.39
C VAL A 308 -10.93 -1.61 -11.80
N GLU A 309 -12.21 -1.67 -12.20
CA GLU A 309 -13.24 -0.92 -11.50
C GLU A 309 -13.25 -1.33 -10.02
N HIS A 310 -12.87 -0.39 -9.16
CA HIS A 310 -13.25 -0.46 -7.76
C HIS A 310 -14.74 -0.17 -7.72
N GLN A 311 -15.56 -1.22 -7.81
CA GLN A 311 -16.90 -1.11 -7.24
C GLN A 311 -16.64 -0.74 -5.79
N ALA A 312 -16.95 0.51 -5.43
CA ALA A 312 -17.07 0.88 -4.04
C ALA A 312 -17.83 -0.28 -3.41
N THR A 313 -17.31 -0.81 -2.31
CA THR A 313 -18.11 -1.69 -1.49
C THR A 313 -19.28 -0.83 -1.02
N THR A 314 -20.31 -0.69 -1.85
CA THR A 314 -21.67 -0.65 -1.39
C THR A 314 -21.67 -1.77 -0.37
N VAL A 315 -21.94 -1.43 0.89
CA VAL A 315 -22.40 -2.41 1.87
C VAL A 315 -23.25 -3.37 1.06
N ILE A 316 -22.74 -4.58 0.82
CA ILE A 316 -23.43 -5.53 -0.04
C ILE A 316 -24.69 -5.77 0.75
N ASP A 317 -25.80 -5.23 0.28
CA ASP A 317 -27.05 -5.40 0.98
C ASP A 317 -27.33 -6.90 1.04
N ASP A 318 -28.05 -7.32 2.08
CA ASP A 318 -28.25 -8.74 2.34
C ASP A 318 -28.84 -9.49 1.14
N ASP A 319 -29.58 -8.83 0.24
CA ASP A 319 -30.13 -9.46 -0.96
C ASP A 319 -29.07 -9.71 -2.04
N THR A 320 -28.08 -8.83 -2.19
CA THR A 320 -26.93 -9.06 -3.09
C THR A 320 -26.00 -10.15 -2.55
N ARG A 321 -25.85 -10.24 -1.22
CA ARG A 321 -25.12 -11.32 -0.53
C ARG A 321 -25.85 -12.65 -0.69
N ARG A 322 -27.18 -12.63 -0.60
CA ARG A 322 -28.10 -13.74 -0.81
C ARG A 322 -28.06 -14.28 -2.24
N LEU A 323 -28.01 -13.41 -3.25
CA LEU A 323 -27.89 -13.80 -4.67
C LEU A 323 -26.56 -14.51 -4.98
N ARG A 324 -25.44 -14.02 -4.40
CA ARG A 324 -24.13 -14.68 -4.54
C ARG A 324 -24.07 -16.04 -3.87
N ALA A 325 -24.60 -16.15 -2.66
CA ALA A 325 -24.72 -17.45 -1.97
C ALA A 325 -25.61 -18.42 -2.77
N TYR A 326 -26.66 -17.92 -3.43
CA TYR A 326 -27.53 -18.70 -4.31
C TYR A 326 -26.81 -19.23 -5.56
N GLN A 327 -25.95 -18.42 -6.17
CA GLN A 327 -25.17 -18.81 -7.35
C GLN A 327 -24.13 -19.89 -7.00
N ILE A 328 -23.47 -19.75 -5.85
CA ILE A 328 -22.55 -20.78 -5.32
C ILE A 328 -23.31 -22.08 -5.01
N TRP A 329 -24.51 -21.96 -4.41
CA TRP A 329 -25.41 -23.10 -4.14
C TRP A 329 -25.89 -23.83 -5.40
N GLU A 330 -26.04 -23.14 -6.53
CA GLU A 330 -26.35 -23.77 -7.82
C GLU A 330 -25.13 -24.42 -8.49
N ASP A 331 -23.96 -23.77 -8.43
CA ASP A 331 -22.72 -24.26 -9.05
C ASP A 331 -22.13 -25.49 -8.34
N GLU A 332 -22.28 -25.58 -7.01
CA GLU A 332 -21.69 -26.65 -6.19
C GLU A 332 -22.59 -27.90 -6.05
N GLY A 333 -23.82 -27.83 -6.59
CA GLY A 333 -24.76 -28.95 -6.63
C GLY A 333 -25.62 -29.10 -5.37
N ARG A 334 -26.94 -29.20 -5.56
CA ARG A 334 -27.95 -29.24 -4.49
C ARG A 334 -27.91 -30.57 -3.72
N PRO A 335 -27.66 -30.59 -2.40
CA PRO A 335 -27.85 -31.80 -1.59
C PRO A 335 -29.35 -32.13 -1.46
N GLU A 336 -29.76 -33.38 -1.73
CA GLU A 336 -31.15 -33.80 -1.61
C GLU A 336 -31.69 -33.64 -0.18
N GLY A 337 -32.88 -33.04 -0.04
CA GLY A 337 -33.64 -33.01 1.21
C GLY A 337 -33.57 -31.73 2.03
N GLN A 338 -32.84 -30.68 1.60
CA GLN A 338 -32.82 -29.38 2.29
C GLN A 338 -33.48 -28.28 1.46
N ASP A 339 -34.51 -27.65 2.01
CA ASP A 339 -35.14 -26.47 1.42
C ASP A 339 -34.31 -25.22 1.71
N LEU A 340 -34.30 -24.28 0.76
CA LEU A 340 -33.56 -23.03 0.78
C LEU A 340 -33.88 -22.17 2.02
N ALA A 341 -35.07 -22.33 2.59
CA ALA A 341 -35.47 -21.66 3.84
C ALA A 341 -34.66 -22.13 5.07
N HIS A 342 -34.05 -23.32 5.03
CA HIS A 342 -33.28 -23.89 6.14
C HIS A 342 -31.93 -23.18 6.33
N TRP A 343 -31.29 -22.73 5.24
CA TRP A 343 -30.03 -21.99 5.28
C TRP A 343 -30.17 -20.52 5.72
N TYR A 344 -31.38 -19.95 5.66
CA TYR A 344 -31.64 -18.55 6.01
C TYR A 344 -32.21 -18.34 7.43
N ARG A 345 -32.92 -19.31 8.03
CA ARG A 345 -33.56 -19.12 9.35
C ARG A 345 -32.68 -19.42 10.58
N ALA A 346 -31.36 -19.29 10.46
CA ALA A 346 -30.46 -19.49 11.61
C ALA A 346 -30.28 -18.24 12.50
N GLY A 347 -30.99 -17.13 12.19
CA GLY A 347 -30.90 -15.87 12.93
C GLY A 347 -32.04 -15.60 13.93
N ASP A 348 -33.19 -16.24 13.78
CA ASP A 348 -34.37 -16.00 14.63
C ASP A 348 -35.00 -17.31 15.09
N ALA A 349 -34.40 -17.93 16.11
CA ALA A 349 -35.09 -18.85 16.99
C ALA A 349 -34.51 -18.71 18.39
N GLY A 350 -35.33 -18.18 19.30
CA GLY A 350 -35.02 -18.14 20.71
C GLY A 350 -34.71 -19.53 21.24
N THR A 351 -33.74 -19.54 22.16
CA THR A 351 -33.48 -20.50 23.24
C THR A 351 -34.14 -21.88 23.20
N THR A 352 -33.28 -22.86 23.53
CA THR A 352 -33.54 -24.24 23.97
C THR A 352 -33.66 -25.30 22.87
N GLU A 353 -32.52 -25.90 22.52
CA GLU A 353 -32.31 -27.35 22.59
C GLU A 353 -30.80 -27.68 22.58
N GLU A 354 -30.40 -28.60 23.47
CA GLU A 354 -29.06 -29.12 23.80
C GLU A 354 -27.85 -28.16 23.72
N ARG A 355 -27.54 -27.49 24.84
CA ARG A 355 -26.25 -26.77 25.00
C ARG A 355 -25.09 -27.76 24.79
N ALA A 356 -24.29 -27.53 23.76
CA ALA A 356 -23.07 -28.27 23.48
C ALA A 356 -22.21 -28.46 24.76
N ASN A 357 -21.75 -29.69 24.98
CA ASN A 357 -20.87 -30.05 26.09
C ASN A 357 -19.41 -29.91 25.65
N TYR A 358 -18.76 -28.80 26.03
CA TYR A 358 -17.34 -28.55 25.79
C TYR A 358 -16.49 -29.11 26.94
N ARG A 359 -15.23 -29.46 26.69
CA ARG A 359 -14.29 -29.90 27.73
C ARG A 359 -13.10 -28.96 27.86
N ARG A 360 -12.62 -28.75 29.08
CA ARG A 360 -11.40 -27.95 29.26
C ARG A 360 -10.18 -28.64 28.65
N TYR A 361 -9.43 -27.90 27.84
CA TYR A 361 -8.17 -28.37 27.26
C TYR A 361 -7.07 -28.42 28.33
N SER A 362 -6.29 -29.50 28.32
CA SER A 362 -4.98 -29.60 28.98
C SER A 362 -4.07 -30.50 28.16
N SER A 363 -2.78 -30.19 28.10
CA SER A 363 -1.81 -30.99 27.35
C SER A 363 -1.81 -32.44 27.86
N GLY A 364 -1.86 -33.39 26.92
CA GLY A 364 -1.98 -34.82 27.19
C GLY A 364 -3.40 -35.37 27.38
N VAL A 365 -4.45 -34.53 27.39
CA VAL A 365 -5.86 -34.97 27.57
C VAL A 365 -6.65 -35.03 26.27
N ALA A 366 -6.30 -34.23 25.25
CA ALA A 366 -6.96 -34.24 23.95
C ALA A 366 -6.22 -35.17 22.97
N PRO A 367 -6.88 -36.19 22.38
CA PRO A 367 -6.29 -37.04 21.35
C PRO A 367 -5.85 -36.24 20.12
N ALA A 368 -4.82 -36.71 19.42
CA ALA A 368 -4.41 -36.17 18.13
C ALA A 368 -5.59 -36.15 17.15
N GLY A 369 -5.82 -35.01 16.51
CA GLY A 369 -6.98 -34.76 15.65
C GLY A 369 -8.16 -34.08 16.33
N SER A 370 -8.13 -33.92 17.66
CA SER A 370 -9.15 -33.17 18.40
C SER A 370 -9.16 -31.69 18.01
N LEU A 371 -10.34 -31.06 18.04
CA LEU A 371 -10.49 -29.62 17.86
C LEU A 371 -10.37 -28.89 19.20
N VAL A 372 -9.56 -27.82 19.22
CA VAL A 372 -9.39 -26.95 20.38
C VAL A 372 -9.74 -25.53 19.98
N ILE A 373 -10.63 -24.91 20.75
CA ILE A 373 -10.90 -23.47 20.67
C ILE A 373 -10.07 -22.80 21.75
N LYS A 374 -9.18 -21.87 21.36
CA LYS A 374 -8.39 -21.10 22.31
C LYS A 374 -8.96 -19.69 22.45
N PHE A 375 -9.32 -19.29 23.67
CA PHE A 375 -9.78 -17.94 23.97
C PHE A 375 -8.71 -17.13 24.72
N TYR A 376 -8.54 -15.88 24.31
CA TYR A 376 -7.62 -14.91 24.89
C TYR A 376 -8.21 -13.50 24.81
N HIS A 377 -7.64 -12.56 25.55
CA HIS A 377 -7.99 -11.14 25.42
C HIS A 377 -7.23 -10.50 24.26
N SER A 378 -7.95 -9.86 23.35
CA SER A 378 -7.44 -8.95 22.33
C SER A 378 -7.98 -7.56 22.65
N GLY A 379 -7.18 -6.75 23.34
CA GLY A 379 -7.66 -5.50 23.96
C GLY A 379 -8.64 -5.75 25.11
N ASP A 380 -9.84 -5.19 25.02
CA ASP A 380 -10.95 -5.35 25.98
C ASP A 380 -11.93 -6.47 25.59
N GLN A 381 -11.70 -7.13 24.45
CA GLN A 381 -12.57 -8.17 23.90
C GLN A 381 -11.94 -9.56 24.05
N VAL A 382 -12.80 -10.57 24.26
CA VAL A 382 -12.38 -11.97 24.22
C VAL A 382 -12.49 -12.46 22.78
N ARG A 383 -11.37 -12.88 22.19
CA ARG A 383 -11.29 -13.47 20.85
C ARG A 383 -10.94 -14.94 20.93
N GLY A 384 -11.31 -15.69 19.90
CA GLY A 384 -10.96 -17.10 19.78
C GLY A 384 -10.48 -17.49 18.39
N TYR A 385 -9.75 -18.60 18.33
CA TYR A 385 -9.45 -19.31 17.09
C TYR A 385 -9.54 -20.82 17.31
N VAL A 386 -9.72 -21.56 16.22
CA VAL A 386 -9.87 -23.03 16.23
C VAL A 386 -8.62 -23.68 15.64
N ARG A 387 -8.08 -24.66 16.36
CA ARG A 387 -6.93 -25.47 15.92
C ARG A 387 -7.22 -26.95 16.06
N LYS A 388 -6.44 -27.76 15.33
CA LYS A 388 -6.46 -29.22 15.45
C LYS A 388 -5.20 -29.71 16.17
N VAL A 389 -5.37 -30.55 17.20
CA VAL A 389 -4.25 -31.11 17.98
C VAL A 389 -3.41 -32.02 17.09
N SER A 390 -2.10 -31.78 17.00
CA SER A 390 -1.17 -32.61 16.25
C SER A 390 -0.71 -33.84 17.05
N ALA A 391 -0.18 -34.86 16.36
CA ALA A 391 0.26 -36.11 16.99
C ALA A 391 1.52 -35.97 17.87
N THR A 392 2.26 -34.87 17.75
CA THR A 392 3.55 -34.62 18.43
C THR A 392 3.47 -33.53 19.50
N ASP A 393 2.30 -32.92 19.72
CA ASP A 393 2.07 -31.74 20.59
C ASP A 393 3.05 -30.56 20.30
N THR A 394 3.63 -30.56 19.10
CA THR A 394 4.53 -29.54 18.55
C THR A 394 4.10 -29.28 17.11
N ASP A 395 3.78 -28.02 16.83
CA ASP A 395 3.15 -27.45 15.63
C ASP A 395 1.65 -27.75 15.44
N ASP A 396 0.87 -26.65 15.49
CA ASP A 396 -0.57 -26.62 15.34
C ASP A 396 -0.96 -26.33 13.88
N THR A 397 -1.85 -27.15 13.31
CA THR A 397 -2.57 -26.76 12.09
C THR A 397 -3.66 -25.78 12.52
N ILE A 398 -3.40 -24.49 12.31
CA ILE A 398 -4.40 -23.43 12.43
C ILE A 398 -5.36 -23.63 11.25
N PHE A 399 -6.66 -23.77 11.49
CA PHE A 399 -7.62 -23.59 10.40
C PHE A 399 -7.46 -22.14 9.95
N PRO A 400 -7.16 -21.87 8.66
CA PRO A 400 -6.90 -20.51 8.19
C PRO A 400 -8.17 -19.68 8.43
N GLY A 401 -8.13 -18.86 9.47
CA GLY A 401 -9.29 -18.17 10.00
C GLY A 401 -8.82 -17.07 10.94
N GLU A 402 -9.27 -15.86 10.64
CA GLU A 402 -9.02 -14.64 11.40
C GLU A 402 -9.47 -14.79 12.87
N GLU A 403 -8.93 -13.94 13.75
CA GLU A 403 -9.45 -13.81 15.12
C GLU A 403 -10.96 -13.57 15.08
N MET A 404 -11.74 -14.41 15.77
CA MET A 404 -13.19 -14.33 15.68
C MET A 404 -13.85 -14.17 17.05
N GLU A 405 -15.07 -13.65 17.04
CA GLU A 405 -15.92 -13.61 18.24
C GLU A 405 -16.19 -15.03 18.75
N PRO A 406 -16.40 -15.23 20.06
CA PRO A 406 -16.56 -16.57 20.64
C PRO A 406 -17.62 -17.44 19.97
N GLU A 407 -18.76 -16.86 19.58
CA GLU A 407 -19.84 -17.59 18.90
C GLU A 407 -19.43 -18.12 17.52
N ALA A 408 -18.61 -17.38 16.78
CA ALA A 408 -18.09 -17.81 15.48
C ALA A 408 -17.07 -18.94 15.64
N ALA A 409 -16.24 -18.89 16.69
CA ALA A 409 -15.28 -19.94 16.99
C ALA A 409 -15.97 -21.29 17.30
N PHE A 410 -17.07 -21.26 18.05
CA PHE A 410 -17.87 -22.47 18.30
C PHE A 410 -18.49 -23.03 17.02
N LYS A 411 -19.11 -22.18 16.19
CA LYS A 411 -19.69 -22.62 14.92
C LYS A 411 -18.66 -23.23 13.97
N LEU A 412 -17.47 -22.64 13.91
CA LEU A 412 -16.37 -23.14 13.08
C LEU A 412 -15.83 -24.49 13.59
N ALA A 413 -15.71 -24.66 14.90
CA ALA A 413 -15.30 -25.94 15.48
C ALA A 413 -16.37 -27.03 15.24
N ASP A 414 -17.65 -26.70 15.41
CA ASP A 414 -18.74 -27.65 15.19
C ASP A 414 -18.86 -28.04 13.70
N SER A 415 -18.61 -27.12 12.76
CA SER A 415 -18.65 -27.42 11.31
C SER A 415 -17.53 -28.34 10.84
N HIS A 416 -16.42 -28.42 11.58
CA HIS A 416 -15.26 -29.24 11.24
C HIS A 416 -15.19 -30.55 12.04
N LYS A 417 -16.21 -30.82 12.85
CA LYS A 417 -16.32 -32.05 13.64
C LYS A 417 -16.72 -33.21 12.72
N SER A 418 -15.73 -34.01 12.33
CA SER A 418 -15.92 -35.12 11.39
C SER A 418 -16.70 -36.31 11.96
N ASP A 419 -16.88 -36.38 13.29
CA ASP A 419 -17.62 -37.45 13.97
C ASP A 419 -18.34 -36.91 15.22
N SER A 420 -19.65 -37.17 15.37
CA SER A 420 -20.51 -36.40 16.31
C SER A 420 -20.21 -36.67 17.81
N SER A 421 -19.41 -37.69 18.12
CA SER A 421 -19.23 -38.18 19.50
C SER A 421 -18.05 -37.57 20.28
N GLU A 422 -17.06 -36.95 19.63
CA GLU A 422 -15.90 -36.38 20.34
C GLU A 422 -16.19 -34.94 20.83
N PRO A 423 -15.86 -34.60 22.08
CA PRO A 423 -16.08 -33.25 22.60
C PRO A 423 -15.09 -32.25 21.99
N VAL A 424 -15.56 -31.04 21.66
CA VAL A 424 -14.69 -29.91 21.32
C VAL A 424 -14.03 -29.41 22.62
N PHE A 425 -12.71 -29.21 22.58
CA PHE A 425 -11.94 -28.75 23.73
C PHE A 425 -11.82 -27.22 23.76
N VAL A 426 -11.75 -26.64 24.94
CA VAL A 426 -11.60 -25.19 25.14
C VAL A 426 -10.39 -24.88 26.01
N GLU A 427 -9.48 -24.08 25.49
CA GLU A 427 -8.32 -23.53 26.18
C GLU A 427 -8.63 -22.06 26.55
N LEU A 428 -8.65 -21.74 27.85
CA LEU A 428 -8.82 -20.36 28.33
C LEU A 428 -7.47 -19.82 28.76
N VAL A 429 -6.95 -18.83 28.05
CA VAL A 429 -5.68 -18.16 28.40
C VAL A 429 -5.88 -17.27 29.62
N GLU A 430 -4.81 -17.11 30.41
CA GLU A 430 -4.78 -16.39 31.68
C GLU A 430 -5.60 -15.09 31.66
N GLY A 431 -6.58 -14.98 32.57
CA GLY A 431 -7.49 -13.83 32.67
C GLY A 431 -8.82 -13.95 31.90
N VAL A 432 -8.98 -14.92 30.99
CA VAL A 432 -10.27 -15.19 30.35
C VAL A 432 -11.15 -16.05 31.25
N LYS A 433 -12.36 -15.56 31.58
CA LYS A 433 -13.37 -16.32 32.33
C LYS A 433 -14.37 -16.94 31.36
N TRP A 434 -14.80 -18.18 31.65
CA TRP A 434 -15.86 -18.82 30.89
C TRP A 434 -17.16 -18.02 31.00
N ASN A 435 -17.79 -17.71 29.87
CA ASN A 435 -19.12 -17.11 29.85
C ASN A 435 -20.19 -18.24 29.78
N PRO A 436 -21.09 -18.36 30.77
CA PRO A 436 -22.14 -19.38 30.76
C PRO A 436 -23.11 -19.31 29.56
N ALA A 437 -23.13 -18.19 28.84
CA ALA A 437 -23.89 -18.05 27.59
C ALA A 437 -23.33 -18.92 26.45
N TRP A 438 -22.03 -19.25 26.48
CA TRP A 438 -21.38 -20.09 25.46
C TRP A 438 -21.72 -21.58 25.57
N GLY A 439 -22.28 -22.02 26.69
CA GLY A 439 -22.63 -23.43 26.92
C GLY A 439 -22.10 -23.95 28.24
N ARG A 440 -22.01 -25.29 28.35
CA ARG A 440 -21.42 -25.96 29.52
C ARG A 440 -19.97 -26.33 29.21
N LEU A 441 -19.06 -25.90 30.09
CA LEU A 441 -17.67 -26.34 30.07
C LEU A 441 -17.46 -27.32 31.23
N GLY A 442 -17.17 -28.57 30.88
CA GLY A 442 -16.89 -29.67 31.81
C GLY A 442 -15.42 -29.82 32.18
#